data_AF-C6F7X0-F1
#
_entry.id   AF-C6F7X0-F1
#
_cell.length_a   1.000
_cell.length_b   1.000
_cell.length_c   1.000
_cell.angle_alpha   90.00
_cell.angle_beta   90.00
_cell.angle_gamma   90.00
#
_symmetry.space_group_name_H-M   'P 1'
#
loop_
_entity.id
_entity.type
_entity.pdbx_description
1 polymer ?
#
loop_
_entity_poly.entity_id
_entity_poly.type
_entity_poly.pdbx_seq_one_letter_code
_entity_poly.pdbx_strand_id
1 'polypeptide(L)'
;VSDLTIVEVTSWEEVSSLLKQAAQSRTVGKTAMNEQSSRSHCVFTLRIAGVNENTEQHVHGVLNLVDLAGSERLSRSGATGERLKETQP
;
A
#
# COMPACT_ATOMS: atom_id res chain seq x y z
N VAL A 1 0.55 -4.81 -14.00
CA VAL A 1 -0.02 -5.17 -12.69
C VAL A 1 -1.53 -5.11 -12.86
N SER A 2 -2.18 -6.27 -12.84
CA SER A 2 -3.63 -6.39 -12.96
C SER A 2 -4.26 -6.03 -11.61
N ASP A 3 -5.43 -5.42 -11.61
CA ASP A 3 -6.20 -5.00 -10.41
C ASP A 3 -5.73 -3.70 -9.69
N LEU A 4 -5.30 -2.68 -10.43
CA LEU A 4 -5.11 -1.32 -9.89
C LEU A 4 -6.36 -0.46 -10.12
N THR A 5 -6.96 0.01 -9.03
CA THR A 5 -8.01 1.04 -9.09
C THR A 5 -7.36 2.41 -9.20
N ILE A 6 -7.69 3.16 -10.25
CA ILE A 6 -7.26 4.55 -10.45
C ILE A 6 -8.48 5.44 -10.24
N VAL A 7 -8.35 6.43 -9.37
CA VAL A 7 -9.42 7.37 -9.04
C VAL A 7 -8.87 8.78 -9.22
N GLU A 8 -9.57 9.60 -10.00
CA GLU A 8 -9.29 11.04 -10.08
C GLU A 8 -9.78 11.71 -8.80
N VAL A 9 -8.96 12.63 -8.27
CA VAL A 9 -9.24 13.36 -7.05
C VAL A 9 -8.98 14.84 -7.27
N THR A 10 -9.86 15.68 -6.70
CA THR A 10 -9.81 17.14 -6.83
C THR A 10 -9.69 17.86 -5.49
N SER A 11 -9.83 17.13 -4.38
CA SER A 11 -9.77 17.68 -3.03
C SER A 11 -8.95 16.80 -2.07
N TRP A 12 -8.49 17.41 -0.98
CA TRP A 12 -7.79 16.68 0.08
C TRP A 12 -8.72 15.68 0.78
N GLU A 13 -10.00 16.01 0.90
CA GLU A 13 -11.02 15.17 1.50
C GLU A 13 -11.19 13.84 0.76
N GLU A 14 -11.17 13.87 -0.58
CA GLU A 14 -11.20 12.69 -1.43
C GLU A 14 -9.97 11.81 -1.25
N VAL A 15 -8.77 12.42 -1.24
CA VAL A 15 -7.51 11.73 -0.96
C VAL A 15 -7.55 11.06 0.43
N SER A 16 -8.01 11.79 1.44
CA SER A 16 -8.12 11.29 2.82
C SER A 16 -9.11 10.13 2.94
N SER A 17 -10.23 10.19 2.22
CA SER A 17 -11.19 9.09 2.14
C SER A 17 -10.59 7.83 1.53
N LEU A 18 -9.85 7.97 0.41
CA LEU A 18 -9.19 6.85 -0.26
C LEU A 18 -8.10 6.22 0.63
N LEU A 19 -7.33 7.04 1.36
CA LEU A 19 -6.34 6.55 2.32
C LEU A 19 -7.00 5.75 3.45
N LYS A 20 -8.14 6.21 3.98
CA LYS A 20 -8.90 5.48 5.00
C LYS A 20 -9.45 4.16 4.46
N GLN A 21 -10.01 4.17 3.26
CA GLN A 21 -10.51 2.95 2.61
C GLN A 21 -9.38 1.94 2.38
N ALA A 22 -8.23 2.38 1.86
CA ALA A 22 -7.05 1.53 1.68
C ALA A 22 -6.58 0.91 3.01
N ALA A 23 -6.57 1.69 4.09
CA ALA A 23 -6.24 1.20 5.44
C ALA A 23 -7.28 0.20 5.99
N GLN A 24 -8.56 0.42 5.72
CA GLN A 24 -9.65 -0.50 6.12
C GLN A 24 -9.61 -1.81 5.33
N SER A 25 -9.39 -1.78 4.02
CA SER A 25 -9.22 -2.99 3.20
C SER A 25 -8.04 -3.82 3.69
N ARG A 26 -6.94 -3.17 4.09
CA ARG A 26 -5.82 -3.85 4.77
C ARG A 26 -6.25 -4.50 6.10
N THR A 27 -7.07 -3.80 6.89
CA THR A 27 -7.53 -4.27 8.20
C THR A 27 -8.53 -5.42 8.10
N VAL A 28 -9.44 -5.41 7.13
CA VAL A 28 -10.39 -6.51 6.88
C VAL A 28 -9.66 -7.76 6.37
N GLY A 29 -8.65 -7.59 5.51
CA GLY A 29 -7.74 -8.68 5.14
C GLY A 29 -6.99 -9.28 6.34
N LYS A 30 -6.76 -8.48 7.40
CA LYS A 30 -6.15 -8.93 8.66
C LYS A 30 -7.09 -9.68 9.59
N THR A 31 -8.39 -9.38 9.58
CA THR A 31 -9.36 -9.97 10.52
C THR A 31 -10.15 -11.15 9.94
N ALA A 32 -10.28 -11.26 8.61
CA ALA A 32 -11.13 -12.29 8.01
C ALA A 32 -10.54 -13.71 8.06
N MET A 33 -9.21 -13.87 7.99
CA MET A 33 -8.56 -15.17 8.15
C MET A 33 -7.04 -14.99 8.30
N ASN A 34 -6.49 -15.34 9.46
CA ASN A 34 -5.05 -15.49 9.74
C ASN A 34 -4.16 -14.23 9.76
N GLU A 35 -3.06 -14.43 10.48
CA GLU A 35 -1.72 -13.82 10.50
C GLU A 35 -1.11 -13.41 9.13
N GLN A 36 -1.91 -13.34 8.06
CA GLN A 36 -1.51 -13.05 6.69
C GLN A 36 -1.26 -11.55 6.44
N SER A 37 -1.79 -10.67 7.29
CA SER A 37 -1.53 -9.23 7.19
C SER A 37 -0.10 -8.81 7.52
N SER A 38 0.67 -9.66 8.20
CA SER A 38 2.10 -9.41 8.40
C SER A 38 2.93 -9.75 7.17
N ARG A 39 2.30 -10.34 6.13
CA ARG A 39 2.92 -10.73 4.85
C ARG A 39 2.44 -9.89 3.66
N SER A 40 1.40 -9.07 3.81
CA SER A 40 0.92 -8.21 2.73
C SER A 40 1.62 -6.84 2.72
N HIS A 41 2.31 -6.54 1.62
CA HIS A 41 2.84 -5.21 1.33
C HIS A 41 1.75 -4.38 0.66
N CYS A 42 1.61 -3.11 1.04
CA CYS A 42 0.68 -2.18 0.41
C CYS A 42 1.45 -1.08 -0.32
N VAL A 43 1.07 -0.80 -1.57
CA VAL A 43 1.61 0.31 -2.35
C VAL A 43 0.45 1.23 -2.74
N PHE A 44 0.49 2.46 -2.25
CA PHE A 44 -0.44 3.51 -2.63
C PHE A 44 0.29 4.57 -3.46
N THR A 45 -0.19 4.83 -4.67
CA THR A 45 0.49 5.74 -5.62
C THR A 45 -0.35 6.98 -5.86
N LEU A 46 0.17 8.15 -5.52
CA LEU A 46 -0.39 9.44 -5.95
C LEU A 46 0.34 9.96 -7.17
N ARG A 47 -0.41 10.26 -8.22
CA ARG A 47 0.09 10.99 -9.39
C ARG A 47 -0.39 12.42 -9.26
N ILE A 48 0.54 13.35 -9.22
CA ILE A 48 0.29 14.77 -9.01
C ILE A 48 0.70 15.49 -10.29
N ALA A 49 -0.21 16.29 -10.84
CA ALA A 49 0.06 17.17 -11.96
C ALA A 49 -0.25 18.60 -11.54
N GLY A 50 0.62 19.54 -11.91
CA GLY A 50 0.43 20.96 -11.65
C GLY A 50 0.94 21.79 -12.82
N VAL A 51 0.36 22.96 -13.00
CA VAL A 51 0.77 23.94 -14.01
C VAL A 51 1.05 25.25 -13.31
N ASN A 52 2.22 25.83 -13.56
CA ASN A 52 2.50 27.20 -13.18
C ASN A 52 2.10 28.12 -14.33
N GLU A 53 0.98 28.82 -14.18
CA GLU A 53 0.42 29.69 -15.22
C GLU A 53 1.34 30.86 -15.59
N ASN A 54 2.23 31.30 -14.68
CA ASN A 54 3.12 32.42 -14.94
C ASN A 54 4.37 32.04 -15.75
N THR A 55 4.79 30.77 -15.67
CA THR A 55 5.99 30.27 -16.36
C THR A 55 5.68 29.23 -17.43
N GLU A 56 4.40 28.89 -17.61
CA GLU A 56 3.90 27.79 -18.45
C GLU A 56 4.55 26.43 -18.14
N GLN A 57 5.11 26.28 -16.93
CA GLN A 57 5.80 25.06 -16.54
C GLN A 57 4.79 24.01 -16.07
N HIS A 58 4.89 22.84 -16.68
CA HIS A 58 4.17 21.64 -16.28
C HIS A 58 5.03 20.81 -15.33
N VAL A 59 4.46 20.44 -14.19
CA VAL A 59 5.11 19.58 -13.20
C VAL A 59 4.29 18.31 -13.06
N HIS A 60 4.98 17.17 -13.16
CA HIS A 60 4.41 15.86 -12.89
C HIS A 60 5.24 15.18 -11.80
N GLY A 61 4.57 14.77 -10.73
CA GLY A 61 5.15 14.06 -9.60
C GLY A 61 4.45 12.73 -9.37
N VAL A 62 5.21 11.74 -8.94
CA VAL A 62 4.68 10.46 -8.46
C VAL A 62 5.15 10.26 -7.03
N LEU A 63 4.21 10.14 -6.11
CA LEU A 63 4.47 9.82 -4.71
C LEU A 63 3.99 8.39 -4.43
N ASN A 64 4.93 7.49 -4.14
CA ASN A 64 4.64 6.12 -3.75
C ASN A 64 4.72 6.01 -2.22
N LEU A 65 3.60 5.70 -1.59
CA LEU A 65 3.50 5.38 -0.17
C LEU A 65 3.51 3.86 -0.03
N VAL A 66 4.63 3.33 0.42
CA VAL A 66 4.83 1.88 0.56
C VAL A 66 4.80 1.50 2.03
N ASP A 67 3.89 0.61 2.39
CA ASP A 67 3.83 -0.01 3.70
C ASP A 67 4.32 -1.45 3.58
N LEU A 68 5.48 -1.71 4.19
CA LEU A 68 6.15 -2.99 4.10
C LEU A 68 5.68 -3.92 5.22
N ALA A 69 5.50 -5.19 4.86
CA ALA A 69 5.11 -6.23 5.79
C ALA A 69 6.16 -6.44 6.91
N GLY A 70 5.72 -6.98 8.05
CA GLY A 70 6.55 -7.12 9.24
C GLY A 70 7.73 -8.06 9.02
N SER A 71 8.94 -7.63 9.40
CA SER A 71 10.18 -8.41 9.26
C SER A 71 10.39 -9.43 10.38
N GLU A 72 9.33 -10.10 10.84
CA GLU A 72 9.44 -11.04 11.95
C GLU A 72 10.40 -12.18 11.61
N ARG A 73 11.58 -12.14 12.24
CA ARG A 73 12.59 -13.18 12.18
C ARG A 73 11.98 -14.48 12.71
N LEU A 74 11.91 -15.47 11.83
CA LEU A 74 11.59 -16.88 12.12
C LEU A 74 12.37 -17.48 13.31
N SER A 75 13.46 -16.85 13.76
CA SER A 75 14.27 -17.32 14.88
C SER A 75 13.59 -17.23 16.26
N ARG A 76 12.44 -16.56 16.39
CA ARG A 76 11.72 -16.43 17.68
C ARG A 76 10.40 -17.19 17.80
N SER A 77 9.87 -17.77 16.71
CA SER A 77 8.50 -18.32 16.73
C SER A 77 8.38 -19.83 16.90
N GLY A 78 9.48 -20.59 16.95
CA GLY A 78 9.42 -22.04 17.18
C GLY A 78 8.57 -22.81 16.16
N ALA A 79 8.33 -22.23 14.98
CA ALA A 79 7.43 -22.79 13.97
C ALA A 79 8.09 -23.99 13.28
N THR A 80 7.81 -25.19 13.79
CA THR A 80 8.16 -26.46 13.16
C THR A 80 7.23 -26.77 11.99
N GLY A 81 7.79 -27.10 10.82
CA GLY A 81 7.17 -28.05 9.89
C GLY A 81 6.64 -27.50 8.56
N GLU A 82 5.76 -26.49 8.55
CA GLU A 82 5.01 -26.17 7.32
C GLU A 82 5.17 -24.73 6.78
N ARG A 83 5.65 -23.77 7.60
CA ARG A 83 5.72 -22.34 7.22
C ARG A 83 7.01 -21.89 6.52
N LEU A 84 7.96 -22.80 6.27
CA LEU A 84 9.27 -22.46 5.68
C LEU A 84 9.25 -22.24 4.16
N LYS A 85 8.17 -22.58 3.46
CA LYS A 85 8.13 -22.50 1.98
C LYS A 85 7.80 -21.11 1.41
N GLU A 86 7.40 -20.14 2.23
CA GLU A 86 6.93 -18.82 1.75
C GLU A 86 7.95 -17.68 1.92
N THR A 87 9.21 -17.99 2.30
CA THR A 87 10.27 -16.99 2.56
C THR A 87 11.57 -17.28 1.81
N GLN A 88 11.49 -17.66 0.54
CA GLN A 88 12.63 -17.59 -0.37
C GLN A 88 12.30 -16.74 -1.60
N PRO A 89 13.28 -15.95 -2.09
CA PRO A 89 13.09 -14.96 -3.15
C PRO A 89 12.75 -15.57 -4.51
#